data_AF-A0A7S1TKU6-F1
#
_entry.id   AF-A0A7S1TKU6-F1
#
_cell.length_a   1.000
_cell.length_b   1.000
_cell.length_c   1.000
_cell.angle_alpha   90.00
_cell.angle_beta   90.00
_cell.angle_gamma   90.00
#
_symmetry.space_group_name_H-M   'P 1'
#
loop_
_entity.id
_entity.type
_entity.pdbx_description
1 polymer ?
#
loop_
_entity_poly.entity_id
_entity_poly.type
_entity_poly.pdbx_seq_one_letter_code
_entity_poly.pdbx_strand_id
1 'polypeptide(L)'
;SKRGFDKHSHEKFVKLLQDLVAQRQTRGVELSFIRFEGKSFAEQVRLMRSSGVVIGIHGANLVNAALFAPPFSAVVEIFPYRYSRNYYLAGSNGGVLYSSWEVTGGQPLRCDHRSDIDYSDPVKRKALEPDMHCRLKYRSLPIILTTKDLSSIETRVAIAIDYVI
;
A
#
# COMPACT_ATOMS: atom_id res chain seq x y z
N SER A 1 -12.56 -7.33 -11.30
CA SER A 1 -11.21 -6.81 -11.58
C SER A 1 -10.46 -6.70 -10.27
N LYS A 2 -9.42 -7.53 -10.06
CA LYS A 2 -8.56 -7.46 -8.86
C LYS A 2 -7.37 -6.58 -9.21
N ARG A 3 -7.21 -5.48 -8.47
CA ARG A 3 -5.99 -4.66 -8.52
C ARG A 3 -4.85 -5.49 -7.94
N GLY A 4 -3.75 -5.61 -8.68
CA GLY A 4 -2.61 -6.45 -8.30
C GLY A 4 -1.35 -6.04 -9.06
N PHE A 5 -0.21 -6.51 -8.56
CA PHE A 5 1.04 -6.41 -9.30
C PHE A 5 0.99 -7.28 -10.57
N ASP A 6 1.75 -6.92 -11.60
CA ASP A 6 2.09 -7.90 -12.63
C ASP A 6 2.92 -9.05 -12.01
N LYS A 7 3.01 -10.19 -12.70
CA LYS A 7 3.65 -11.39 -12.17
C LYS A 7 5.10 -11.14 -11.72
N HIS A 8 5.88 -10.39 -12.51
CA HIS A 8 7.29 -10.13 -12.22
C HIS A 8 7.44 -9.20 -11.01
N SER A 9 6.63 -8.14 -10.96
CA SER A 9 6.61 -7.23 -9.81
C SER A 9 6.16 -7.93 -8.52
N HIS A 10 5.18 -8.84 -8.62
CA HIS A 10 4.70 -9.64 -7.50
C HIS A 10 5.81 -10.53 -6.92
N GLU A 11 6.52 -11.26 -7.78
CA GLU A 11 7.61 -12.17 -7.36
C GLU A 11 8.75 -11.39 -6.67
N LYS A 12 9.16 -10.25 -7.25
CA LYS A 12 10.18 -9.38 -6.65
C LYS A 12 9.74 -8.82 -5.30
N PHE A 13 8.49 -8.37 -5.21
CA PHE A 13 7.93 -7.83 -3.97
C PHE A 13 7.89 -8.89 -2.86
N VAL A 14 7.41 -10.10 -3.16
CA VAL A 14 7.39 -11.21 -2.20
C VAL A 14 8.80 -11.57 -1.74
N LYS A 15 9.76 -11.68 -2.67
CA LYS A 15 11.15 -11.97 -2.34
C LYS A 15 11.75 -10.92 -1.40
N LEU A 16 11.53 -9.63 -1.69
CA LEU A 16 11.98 -8.51 -0.86
C LEU A 16 11.44 -8.64 0.57
N LEU A 17 10.15 -8.95 0.74
CA LEU A 17 9.56 -9.11 2.07
C LEU A 17 10.14 -10.31 2.82
N GLN A 18 10.35 -11.44 2.13
CA GLN A 18 10.98 -12.62 2.71
C GLN A 18 12.42 -12.34 3.15
N ASP A 19 13.19 -11.62 2.33
CA ASP A 19 14.56 -11.22 2.65
C ASP A 19 14.59 -10.30 3.88
N LEU A 20 13.68 -9.32 3.96
CA LEU A 20 13.57 -8.42 5.13
C LEU A 20 13.21 -9.15 6.42
N VAL A 21 12.27 -10.09 6.35
CA VAL A 21 11.90 -10.95 7.47
C VAL A 21 13.08 -11.80 7.92
N ALA A 22 13.77 -12.46 6.98
CA ALA A 22 14.94 -13.29 7.28
C ALA A 22 16.08 -12.49 7.94
N GLN A 23 16.33 -11.25 7.49
CA GLN A 23 17.34 -10.36 8.07
C GLN A 23 17.02 -9.92 9.50
N ARG A 24 15.73 -9.84 9.86
CA ARG A 24 15.25 -9.35 11.17
C ARG A 24 14.82 -10.45 12.11
N GLN A 25 15.02 -11.71 11.73
CA GLN A 25 14.75 -12.83 12.61
C GLN A 25 15.77 -12.81 13.76
N THR A 26 15.33 -12.34 14.94
CA THR A 26 16.16 -12.28 16.14
C THR A 26 15.67 -13.29 17.17
N ARG A 27 16.52 -13.64 18.14
CA ARG A 27 16.14 -14.56 19.23
C ARG A 27 15.07 -13.91 20.10
N GLY A 28 13.82 -14.36 19.95
CA GLY A 28 12.66 -13.92 20.74
C GLY A 28 11.55 -13.24 19.94
N VAL A 29 11.77 -12.94 18.65
CA VAL A 29 10.75 -12.36 17.75
C VAL A 29 10.59 -13.24 16.52
N GLU A 30 9.41 -13.82 16.34
CA GLU A 30 9.07 -14.58 15.13
C GLU A 30 8.38 -13.66 14.12
N LEU A 31 9.04 -13.39 13.00
CA LEU A 31 8.47 -12.66 11.89
C LEU A 31 7.93 -13.65 10.85
N SER A 32 6.64 -13.56 10.53
CA SER A 32 6.02 -14.39 9.50
C SER A 32 5.34 -13.53 8.44
N PHE A 33 5.55 -13.90 7.18
CA PHE A 33 4.87 -13.26 6.05
C PHE A 33 3.63 -14.07 5.68
N ILE A 34 2.45 -13.45 5.79
CA ILE A 34 1.17 -14.11 5.51
C ILE A 34 0.49 -13.45 4.30
N ARG A 35 0.13 -14.29 3.34
CA ARG A 35 -0.59 -13.91 2.11
C ARG A 35 -2.10 -14.02 2.31
N PHE A 36 -2.86 -13.06 1.79
CA PHE A 36 -4.33 -13.04 1.91
C PHE A 36 -5.04 -13.73 0.75
N GLU A 37 -4.33 -14.10 -0.32
CA GLU A 37 -4.91 -14.79 -1.46
C GLU A 37 -5.55 -16.12 -1.05
N GLY A 38 -6.80 -16.32 -1.43
CA GLY A 38 -7.57 -17.53 -1.10
C GLY A 38 -8.19 -17.55 0.30
N LYS A 39 -7.93 -16.56 1.16
CA LYS A 39 -8.53 -16.47 2.50
C LYS A 39 -9.87 -15.75 2.48
N SER A 40 -10.83 -16.25 3.27
CA SER A 40 -12.10 -15.57 3.52
C SER A 40 -11.89 -14.23 4.24
N PHE A 41 -12.90 -13.36 4.19
CA PHE A 41 -12.85 -12.07 4.89
C PHE A 41 -12.63 -12.24 6.40
N ALA A 42 -13.31 -13.21 7.03
CA ALA A 42 -13.16 -13.49 8.46
C ALA A 42 -11.74 -13.96 8.82
N GLU A 43 -11.08 -14.71 7.94
CA GLU A 43 -9.68 -15.10 8.13
C GLU A 43 -8.74 -13.90 7.95
N GLN A 44 -8.98 -13.05 6.95
CA GLN A 44 -8.20 -11.83 6.76
C GLN A 44 -8.28 -10.91 7.99
N VAL A 45 -9.47 -10.71 8.56
CA VAL A 45 -9.65 -9.91 9.79
C VAL A 45 -8.91 -10.53 10.96
N ARG A 46 -8.98 -11.86 11.15
CA ARG A 46 -8.24 -12.54 12.23
C ARG A 46 -6.74 -12.33 12.11
N LEU A 47 -6.19 -12.43 10.90
CA LEU A 47 -4.78 -12.19 10.64
C LEU A 47 -4.38 -10.74 10.88
N MET A 48 -5.18 -9.77 10.43
CA MET A 48 -4.92 -8.34 10.67
C MET A 48 -4.84 -8.05 12.18
N ARG A 49 -5.77 -8.60 12.98
CA ARG A 49 -5.81 -8.40 14.44
C ARG A 49 -4.61 -8.97 15.19
N SER A 50 -3.87 -9.89 14.59
CA SER A 50 -2.66 -10.51 15.16
C SER A 50 -1.37 -10.08 14.46
N SER A 51 -1.43 -9.10 13.55
CA SER A 51 -0.27 -8.65 12.78
C SER A 51 0.30 -7.35 13.35
N GLY A 52 1.62 -7.29 13.52
CA GLY A 52 2.33 -6.05 13.85
C GLY A 52 2.49 -5.13 12.63
N VAL A 53 2.72 -5.69 11.44
CA VAL A 53 2.85 -4.92 10.20
C VAL A 53 1.86 -5.44 9.16
N VAL A 54 1.09 -4.56 8.54
CA VAL A 54 0.22 -4.89 7.40
C VAL A 54 0.64 -4.10 6.18
N ILE A 55 0.86 -4.78 5.06
CA ILE A 55 1.29 -4.18 3.81
C ILE A 55 0.25 -4.50 2.75
N GLY A 56 -0.14 -3.53 1.94
CA GLY A 56 -1.04 -3.82 0.84
C GLY A 56 -1.16 -2.73 -0.20
N ILE A 57 -1.73 -3.11 -1.32
CA ILE A 57 -2.05 -2.19 -2.41
C ILE A 57 -3.27 -1.37 -2.00
N HIS A 58 -3.21 -0.07 -2.26
CA HIS A 58 -4.27 0.88 -1.97
C HIS A 58 -5.64 0.38 -2.46
N GLY A 59 -6.62 0.41 -1.56
CA GLY A 59 -7.98 -0.02 -1.81
C GLY A 59 -8.74 -0.34 -0.53
N ALA A 60 -9.99 -0.80 -0.68
CA ALA A 60 -10.88 -1.08 0.45
C ALA A 60 -10.33 -2.12 1.44
N ASN A 61 -9.52 -3.07 0.96
CA ASN A 61 -8.92 -4.09 1.82
C ASN A 61 -7.89 -3.51 2.81
N LEU A 62 -7.21 -2.42 2.45
CA LEU A 62 -6.24 -1.81 3.36
C LEU A 62 -6.90 -0.90 4.41
N VAL A 63 -8.09 -0.37 4.10
CA VAL A 63 -8.94 0.29 5.10
C VAL A 63 -9.29 -0.68 6.22
N ASN A 64 -9.70 -1.90 5.84
CA ASN A 64 -9.97 -2.95 6.82
C ASN A 64 -8.72 -3.27 7.64
N ALA A 65 -7.53 -3.31 7.03
CA ALA A 65 -6.28 -3.51 7.76
C ALA A 65 -6.04 -2.42 8.82
N ALA A 66 -6.17 -1.13 8.45
CA ALA A 66 -5.97 -0.04 9.40
C ALA A 66 -7.03 0.00 10.53
N LEU A 67 -8.24 -0.49 10.27
CA LEU A 67 -9.33 -0.57 11.27
C LEU A 67 -9.21 -1.77 12.21
N PHE A 68 -8.69 -2.90 11.72
CA PHE A 68 -8.62 -4.15 12.49
C PHE A 68 -7.24 -4.45 13.08
N ALA A 69 -6.18 -3.76 12.62
CA ALA A 69 -4.87 -3.91 13.23
C ALA A 69 -4.86 -3.35 14.66
N PRO A 70 -4.09 -3.96 15.58
CA PRO A 70 -4.01 -3.48 16.96
C PRO A 70 -3.33 -2.10 17.03
N PRO A 71 -3.56 -1.31 18.10
CA PRO A 71 -2.75 -0.13 18.38
C PRO A 71 -1.26 -0.47 18.41
N PHE A 72 -0.42 0.49 18.03
CA PHE A 72 1.03 0.34 17.88
C PHE A 72 1.48 -0.64 16.78
N SER A 73 0.57 -1.03 15.87
CA SER A 73 0.94 -1.69 14.62
C SER A 73 1.34 -0.67 13.55
N ALA A 74 1.88 -1.16 12.43
CA ALA A 74 2.24 -0.36 11.27
C ALA A 74 1.49 -0.79 10.01
N VAL A 75 1.11 0.18 9.18
CA VAL A 75 0.49 -0.03 7.88
C VAL A 75 1.34 0.61 6.79
N VAL A 76 1.71 -0.18 5.78
CA VAL A 76 2.42 0.29 4.59
C VAL A 76 1.51 0.18 3.37
N GLU A 77 1.09 1.33 2.82
CA GLU A 77 0.23 1.41 1.65
C GLU A 77 0.99 1.65 0.35
N ILE A 78 0.69 0.85 -0.68
CA ILE A 78 1.25 0.98 -2.01
C ILE A 78 0.19 1.54 -2.96
N PHE A 79 0.39 2.77 -3.42
CA PHE A 79 -0.49 3.44 -4.37
C PHE A 79 -0.08 3.14 -5.81
N PRO A 80 -1.04 2.90 -6.72
CA PRO A 80 -0.79 2.89 -8.15
C PRO A 80 -0.23 4.23 -8.66
N TYR A 81 0.41 4.18 -9.83
CA TYR A 81 1.00 5.34 -10.48
C TYR A 81 0.00 6.49 -10.62
N ARG A 82 0.37 7.69 -10.12
CA ARG A 82 -0.46 8.90 -10.11
C ARG A 82 -1.83 8.74 -9.41
N TYR A 83 -1.97 7.81 -8.46
CA TYR A 83 -3.20 7.59 -7.71
C TYR A 83 -3.06 7.84 -6.20
N SER A 84 -2.02 8.54 -5.73
CA SER A 84 -1.83 8.87 -4.31
C SER A 84 -2.92 9.82 -3.79
N ARG A 85 -3.55 9.47 -2.68
CA ARG A 85 -4.52 10.33 -1.98
C ARG A 85 -4.37 10.20 -0.48
N ASN A 86 -4.58 11.30 0.23
CA ASN A 86 -4.36 11.39 1.68
C ASN A 86 -5.55 10.87 2.51
N TYR A 87 -6.43 10.04 1.96
CA TYR A 87 -7.66 9.60 2.64
C TYR A 87 -7.37 8.85 3.95
N TYR A 88 -6.26 8.13 4.02
CA TYR A 88 -5.95 7.25 5.15
C TYR A 88 -4.88 7.80 6.09
N LEU A 89 -4.42 9.04 5.87
CA LEU A 89 -3.60 9.73 6.84
C LEU A 89 -4.34 9.81 8.19
N ALA A 90 -5.67 9.97 8.18
CA ALA A 90 -6.51 9.95 9.37
C ALA A 90 -6.58 8.57 10.06
N GLY A 91 -6.27 7.47 9.36
CA GLY A 91 -6.15 6.14 9.97
C GLY A 91 -5.05 6.07 11.03
N SER A 92 -4.02 6.92 10.93
CA SER A 92 -3.00 7.06 11.98
C SER A 92 -3.57 7.52 13.33
N ASN A 93 -4.72 8.19 13.35
CA ASN A 93 -5.41 8.54 14.60
C ASN A 93 -5.92 7.31 15.37
N GLY A 94 -5.94 6.13 14.74
CA GLY A 94 -6.20 4.84 15.40
C GLY A 94 -4.99 4.29 16.18
N GLY A 95 -3.88 5.02 16.26
CA GLY A 95 -2.67 4.59 16.97
C GLY A 95 -1.78 3.67 16.14
N VAL A 96 -1.89 3.72 14.81
CA VAL A 96 -1.06 2.95 13.88
C VAL A 96 -0.05 3.83 13.16
N LEU A 97 1.18 3.36 13.03
CA LEU A 97 2.18 4.00 12.19
C LEU A 97 1.78 3.82 10.73
N TYR A 98 1.46 4.91 10.06
CA TYR A 98 1.07 4.87 8.65
C TYR A 98 2.18 5.38 7.75
N SER A 99 2.54 4.59 6.72
CA SER A 99 3.48 4.97 5.68
C SER A 99 2.94 4.58 4.31
N SER A 100 3.28 5.35 3.29
CA SER A 100 2.82 5.07 1.92
C SER A 100 3.87 5.34 0.86
N TRP A 101 3.74 4.64 -0.27
CA TRP A 101 4.53 4.87 -1.48
C TRP A 101 3.64 4.89 -2.73
N GLU A 102 3.77 5.92 -3.55
CA GLU A 102 3.20 5.94 -4.91
C GLU A 102 4.22 5.35 -5.88
N VAL A 103 3.85 4.27 -6.56
CA VAL A 103 4.74 3.64 -7.54
C VAL A 103 5.03 4.60 -8.68
N THR A 104 6.24 4.54 -9.19
CA THR A 104 6.71 5.35 -10.32
C THR A 104 6.57 4.61 -11.65
N GLY A 105 6.40 3.29 -11.63
CA GLY A 105 6.09 2.49 -12.80
C GLY A 105 4.62 2.58 -13.21
N GLY A 106 4.35 3.11 -14.40
CA GLY A 106 3.01 3.15 -14.97
C GLY A 106 2.93 4.04 -16.20
N GLN A 107 1.74 4.09 -16.80
CA GLN A 107 1.42 4.98 -17.90
C GLN A 107 0.37 6.00 -17.44
N PRO A 108 0.55 7.30 -17.71
CA PRO A 108 -0.49 8.28 -17.42
C PRO A 108 -1.74 7.93 -18.22
N LEU A 109 -2.88 7.92 -17.57
CA LEU A 109 -4.15 7.76 -18.28
C LEU A 109 -4.52 9.08 -18.93
N ARG A 110 -5.13 9.05 -20.13
CA ARG A 110 -5.63 10.28 -20.79
C ARG A 110 -6.63 11.07 -19.95
N CYS A 111 -7.31 10.39 -19.03
CA CYS A 111 -8.27 10.96 -18.09
C CYS A 111 -7.62 11.44 -16.77
N ASP A 112 -6.29 11.36 -16.66
CA ASP A 112 -5.51 11.79 -15.50
C ASP A 112 -5.05 13.24 -15.68
N HIS A 113 -5.91 14.16 -15.28
CA HIS A 113 -5.71 15.62 -15.38
C HIS A 113 -4.62 16.17 -14.46
N ARG A 114 -3.83 15.33 -13.78
CA ARG A 114 -2.77 15.78 -12.86
C ARG A 114 -1.63 16.56 -13.51
N SER A 115 -1.49 16.60 -14.84
CA SER A 115 -0.30 17.21 -15.49
C SER A 115 -0.38 18.73 -15.62
N ASP A 116 -1.55 19.35 -15.40
CA ASP A 116 -1.79 20.72 -15.86
C ASP A 116 -2.26 21.67 -14.72
N ILE A 117 -2.08 21.28 -13.45
CA ILE A 117 -2.78 21.91 -12.32
C ILE A 117 -1.84 22.79 -11.49
N ASP A 118 -2.12 24.10 -11.57
CA ASP A 118 -1.69 25.11 -10.61
C ASP A 118 -2.40 24.88 -9.27
N TYR A 119 -1.63 24.53 -8.23
CA TYR A 119 -2.11 24.25 -6.89
C TYR A 119 -2.65 25.48 -6.15
N SER A 120 -2.45 26.69 -6.70
CA SER A 120 -2.95 27.94 -6.12
C SER A 120 -4.44 28.18 -6.40
N ASP A 121 -5.05 27.47 -7.36
CA ASP A 121 -6.43 27.71 -7.78
C ASP A 121 -7.43 26.73 -7.10
N PRO A 122 -8.31 27.23 -6.20
CA PRO A 122 -9.29 26.41 -5.47
C PRO A 122 -10.40 25.84 -6.38
N VAL A 123 -10.65 26.42 -7.56
CA VAL A 123 -11.65 25.94 -8.52
C VAL A 123 -11.09 24.75 -9.30
N LYS A 124 -9.82 24.82 -9.75
CA LYS A 124 -9.12 23.69 -10.39
C LYS A 124 -8.83 22.55 -9.40
N ARG A 125 -8.68 22.86 -8.11
CA ARG A 125 -8.62 21.83 -7.05
C ARG A 125 -9.87 20.94 -7.01
N LYS A 126 -11.06 21.47 -7.29
CA LYS A 126 -12.30 20.67 -7.28
C LYS A 126 -12.39 19.72 -8.49
N ALA A 127 -11.66 20.01 -9.57
CA ALA A 127 -11.51 19.15 -10.75
C ALA A 127 -10.41 18.07 -10.60
N LEU A 128 -9.74 17.98 -9.44
CA LEU A 128 -8.69 16.97 -9.12
C LEU A 128 -9.24 15.55 -8.86
N GLU A 129 -10.56 15.40 -8.82
CA GLU A 129 -11.21 14.12 -8.64
C GLU A 129 -11.30 13.46 -10.02
N PRO A 130 -10.46 12.44 -10.34
CA PRO A 130 -10.53 11.75 -11.61
C PRO A 130 -11.96 11.27 -11.81
N ASP A 131 -12.45 11.46 -13.03
CA ASP A 131 -13.75 10.97 -13.44
C ASP A 131 -13.91 9.51 -13.01
N MET A 132 -15.14 9.10 -12.69
CA MET A 132 -15.42 7.75 -12.22
C MET A 132 -14.84 6.69 -13.17
N HIS A 133 -14.89 6.95 -14.49
CA HIS A 133 -14.29 6.09 -15.50
C HIS A 133 -12.78 5.93 -15.32
N CYS A 134 -12.08 7.02 -14.97
CA CYS A 134 -10.65 7.00 -14.74
C CYS A 134 -10.29 6.22 -13.47
N ARG A 135 -11.05 6.37 -12.38
CA ARG A 135 -10.88 5.57 -11.15
C ARG A 135 -11.03 4.07 -11.42
N LEU A 136 -12.05 3.70 -12.19
CA LEU A 136 -12.28 2.30 -12.57
C LEU A 136 -11.12 1.77 -13.42
N LYS A 137 -10.59 2.58 -14.34
CA LYS A 137 -9.44 2.21 -15.17
C LYS A 137 -8.15 2.01 -14.36
N TYR A 138 -7.89 2.87 -13.37
CA TYR A 138 -6.81 2.64 -12.39
C TYR A 138 -7.00 1.39 -11.52
N ARG A 139 -8.22 0.83 -11.42
CA ARG A 139 -8.44 -0.46 -10.72
C ARG A 139 -8.12 -1.66 -11.61
N SER A 140 -8.21 -1.51 -12.93
CA SER A 140 -7.97 -2.59 -13.88
C SER A 140 -6.53 -2.73 -14.36
N LEU A 141 -5.69 -1.71 -14.18
CA LEU A 141 -4.29 -1.77 -14.61
C LEU A 141 -3.43 -2.55 -13.62
N PRO A 142 -2.53 -3.41 -14.11
CA PRO A 142 -1.52 -4.03 -13.26
C PRO A 142 -0.55 -2.96 -12.75
N ILE A 143 -0.08 -3.16 -11.52
CA ILE A 143 0.95 -2.31 -10.92
C ILE A 143 2.32 -2.87 -11.27
N ILE A 144 3.19 -2.04 -11.84
CA ILE A 144 4.55 -2.41 -12.22
C ILE A 144 5.52 -1.70 -11.28
N LEU A 145 6.38 -2.46 -10.61
CA LEU A 145 7.36 -1.94 -9.66
C LEU A 145 8.71 -1.72 -10.35
N THR A 146 9.20 -0.50 -10.30
CA THR A 146 10.57 -0.16 -10.70
C THR A 146 11.56 -0.49 -9.58
N THR A 147 12.87 -0.45 -9.88
CA THR A 147 13.92 -0.57 -8.86
C THR A 147 13.80 0.50 -7.78
N LYS A 148 13.42 1.73 -8.16
CA LYS A 148 13.16 2.82 -7.21
C LYS A 148 11.99 2.50 -6.28
N ASP A 149 10.94 1.90 -6.83
CA ASP A 149 9.76 1.52 -6.04
C ASP A 149 10.13 0.44 -5.02
N LEU A 150 10.86 -0.59 -5.45
CA LEU A 150 11.31 -1.66 -4.55
C LEU A 150 12.18 -1.12 -3.42
N SER A 151 13.18 -0.28 -3.71
CA SER A 151 14.03 0.34 -2.68
C SER A 151 13.23 1.21 -1.70
N SER A 152 12.28 2.00 -2.21
CA SER A 152 11.45 2.87 -1.35
C SER A 152 10.50 2.06 -0.47
N ILE A 153 9.93 0.98 -1.00
CA ILE A 153 9.10 0.02 -0.26
C ILE A 153 9.96 -0.67 0.81
N GLU A 154 11.16 -1.13 0.45
CA GLU A 154 12.08 -1.80 1.37
C GLU A 154 12.36 -0.94 2.60
N THR A 155 12.76 0.32 2.41
CA THR A 155 13.04 1.25 3.51
C THR A 155 11.81 1.46 4.40
N ARG A 156 10.61 1.56 3.82
CA ARG A 156 9.36 1.78 4.58
C ARG A 156 8.97 0.56 5.39
N VAL A 157 9.09 -0.62 4.81
CA VAL A 157 8.78 -1.88 5.49
C VAL A 157 9.81 -2.15 6.58
N ALA A 158 11.10 -1.88 6.33
CA ALA A 158 12.15 -1.93 7.35
C ALA A 158 11.79 -1.08 8.58
N ILE A 159 11.47 0.20 8.38
CA ILE A 159 11.05 1.11 9.45
C ILE A 159 9.79 0.60 10.17
N ALA A 160 8.82 0.06 9.42
CA ALA A 160 7.59 -0.48 9.98
C ALA A 160 7.84 -1.72 10.86
N ILE A 161 8.77 -2.59 10.47
CA ILE A 161 9.16 -3.75 11.29
C ILE A 161 9.89 -3.26 12.54
N ASP A 162 10.87 -2.36 12.37
CA ASP A 162 11.69 -1.83 13.47
C ASP A 162 10.84 -1.01 14.48
N TYR A 163 9.66 -0.53 14.09
CA TYR A 163 8.69 0.14 14.97
C TYR A 163 7.91 -0.82 15.88
N VAL A 164 7.72 -2.08 15.48
CA VAL A 164 6.85 -3.04 16.20
C VAL A 164 7.62 -4.09 16.99
N ILE A 165 8.95 -4.08 16.90
CA ILE A 165 9.89 -4.94 17.66
C ILE A 165 10.61 -4.12 18.72
#